data_AF-A0A914D8W4-F1
#
_entry.id   AF-A0A914D8W4-F1
#
_cell.length_a   1.000
_cell.length_b   1.000
_cell.length_c   1.000
_cell.angle_alpha   90.00
_cell.angle_beta   90.00
_cell.angle_gamma   90.00
#
_symmetry.space_group_name_H-M   'P 1'
#
loop_
_entity.id
_entity.type
_entity.pdbx_description
1 polymer ?
#
loop_
_entity_poly.entity_id
_entity_poly.type
_entity_poly.pdbx_seq_one_letter_code
_entity_poly.pdbx_strand_id
1 'polypeptide(L)'
;MHKFVLLLFLHEVYGRTQWTPDQAFAWFNAQKPYIMGTNYMISSAVNQLEMWQAETFDPILIDKEMAVGQQLGMTTMRIFLEDLAYSQDPAGFKNRMSTVVGIMSKYGIKPLFVFFTNGAIRNPANGIQPKPIQGAESAWASTPSANVLGDPTKWPALQTYVTDVVGTFANDSRVLGWDMWNEPDDGIDVNALMSLFPQACEWARSTNPIQPLTSCLFKDDLWTKGRNYSAFELMQINNSDVISFHE
;
A
#
# COMPACT_ATOMS: atom_id res chain seq x y z
N MET A 1 15.02 42.32 -36.96
CA MET A 1 15.20 41.04 -36.23
C MET A 1 14.23 41.01 -35.06
N HIS A 2 13.13 40.27 -35.18
CA HIS A 2 12.16 40.11 -34.09
C HIS A 2 12.65 38.99 -33.17
N LYS A 3 13.06 39.33 -31.94
CA LYS A 3 13.43 38.36 -30.92
C LYS A 3 12.15 37.73 -30.38
N PHE A 4 11.92 36.46 -30.69
CA PHE A 4 10.95 35.63 -29.98
C PHE A 4 11.53 35.33 -28.59
N VAL A 5 10.84 35.77 -27.54
CA VAL A 5 11.09 35.35 -26.17
C VAL A 5 10.28 34.08 -25.94
N LEU A 6 10.97 32.95 -25.84
CA LEU A 6 10.39 31.68 -25.44
C LEU A 6 10.22 31.70 -23.92
N LEU A 7 8.98 31.89 -23.44
CA LEU A 7 8.64 31.68 -22.03
C LEU A 7 8.56 30.18 -21.77
N LEU A 8 9.61 29.63 -21.15
CA LEU A 8 9.59 28.31 -20.53
C LEU A 8 8.80 28.41 -19.22
N PHE A 9 7.56 27.92 -19.23
CA PHE A 9 6.84 27.64 -18.00
C PHE A 9 7.43 26.36 -17.40
N LEU A 10 8.32 26.52 -16.41
CA LEU A 10 8.62 25.46 -15.45
C LEU A 10 7.32 25.15 -14.72
N HIS A 11 6.59 24.13 -15.17
CA HIS A 11 5.59 23.49 -14.33
C HIS A 11 6.38 22.71 -13.29
N GLU A 12 6.49 23.26 -12.08
CA GLU A 12 6.70 22.39 -10.93
C GLU A 12 5.57 21.36 -10.97
N VAL A 13 5.92 20.10 -11.24
CA VAL A 13 4.96 18.99 -11.22
C VAL A 13 4.63 18.75 -9.76
N TYR A 14 3.77 19.60 -9.20
CA TYR A 14 3.11 19.29 -7.95
C TYR A 14 2.25 18.06 -8.21
N GLY A 15 2.48 17.00 -7.43
CA GLY A 15 1.61 15.84 -7.43
C GLY A 15 0.15 16.23 -7.25
N ARG A 16 -0.77 15.36 -7.66
CA ARG A 16 -2.20 15.68 -7.54
C ARG A 16 -2.57 15.97 -6.08
N THR A 17 -3.50 16.90 -5.88
CA THR A 17 -4.05 17.16 -4.54
C THR A 17 -4.91 15.97 -4.07
N GLN A 18 -5.24 15.97 -2.78
CA GLN A 18 -6.24 15.06 -2.23
C GLN A 18 -7.54 15.17 -3.03
N TRP A 19 -8.22 14.05 -3.23
CA TRP A 19 -9.51 14.02 -3.89
C TRP A 19 -10.54 14.82 -3.12
N THR A 20 -11.41 15.48 -3.88
CA THR A 20 -12.64 16.03 -3.35
C THR A 20 -13.59 14.89 -2.95
N PRO A 21 -14.56 15.15 -2.05
CA PRO A 21 -15.60 14.18 -1.75
C PRO A 21 -16.32 13.65 -2.99
N ASP A 22 -16.60 14.50 -3.99
CA ASP A 22 -17.26 14.08 -5.23
C ASP A 22 -16.42 13.09 -6.05
N GLN A 23 -15.09 13.28 -6.10
CA GLN A 23 -14.18 12.34 -6.75
C GLN A 23 -14.16 10.99 -6.02
N ALA A 24 -14.09 11.02 -4.69
CA ALA A 24 -14.16 9.82 -3.86
C ALA A 24 -15.50 9.07 -4.04
N PHE A 25 -16.63 9.79 -4.03
CA PHE A 25 -17.95 9.22 -4.27
C PHE A 25 -18.08 8.65 -5.70
N ALA A 26 -17.56 9.34 -6.70
CA ALA A 26 -17.57 8.85 -8.08
C ALA A 26 -16.76 7.55 -8.22
N TRP A 27 -15.56 7.49 -7.61
CA TRP A 27 -14.75 6.28 -7.56
C TRP A 27 -15.48 5.13 -6.84
N PHE A 28 -16.08 5.39 -5.67
CA PHE A 28 -16.79 4.36 -4.90
C PHE A 28 -17.98 3.81 -5.69
N ASN A 29 -18.77 4.70 -6.31
CA ASN A 29 -19.90 4.32 -7.15
C ASN A 29 -19.49 3.54 -8.43
N ALA A 30 -18.23 3.63 -8.85
CA ALA A 30 -17.71 2.83 -9.95
C ALA A 30 -17.36 1.39 -9.54
N GLN A 31 -17.29 1.06 -8.23
CA GLN A 31 -16.96 -0.27 -7.73
C GLN A 31 -18.20 -1.17 -7.51
N LYS A 32 -19.26 -0.95 -8.28
CA LYS A 32 -20.51 -1.72 -8.18
C LYS A 32 -20.30 -3.22 -8.48
N PRO A 33 -21.08 -4.12 -7.86
CA PRO A 33 -22.18 -3.83 -6.94
C PRO A 33 -21.73 -3.49 -5.50
N TYR A 34 -20.55 -3.94 -5.09
CA TYR A 34 -19.99 -3.71 -3.76
C TYR A 34 -18.48 -3.98 -3.76
N ILE A 35 -17.79 -3.45 -2.74
CA ILE A 35 -16.42 -3.81 -2.41
C ILE A 35 -16.49 -4.85 -1.30
N MET A 36 -16.12 -6.09 -1.60
CA MET A 36 -16.07 -7.19 -0.64
C MET A 36 -14.80 -7.99 -0.89
N GLY A 37 -14.06 -8.28 0.17
CA GLY A 37 -12.75 -8.89 0.05
C GLY A 37 -12.20 -9.35 1.39
N THR A 38 -10.93 -9.74 1.36
CA THR A 38 -10.15 -10.07 2.55
C THR A 38 -8.79 -9.41 2.50
N ASN A 39 -8.16 -9.25 3.66
CA ASN A 39 -6.70 -9.17 3.73
C ASN A 39 -6.14 -10.47 3.14
N TYR A 40 -5.21 -10.34 2.20
CA TYR A 40 -4.71 -11.45 1.42
C TYR A 40 -3.18 -11.52 1.48
N MET A 41 -2.74 -12.71 1.82
CA MET A 41 -1.39 -13.22 1.65
C MET A 41 -1.56 -14.64 1.14
N ILE A 42 -0.72 -15.05 0.19
CA ILE A 42 -0.75 -16.41 -0.35
C ILE A 42 -0.60 -17.44 0.77
N SER A 43 -1.35 -18.54 0.72
CA SER A 43 -1.35 -19.53 1.81
C SER A 43 -0.02 -20.28 2.01
N SER A 44 0.89 -20.20 1.04
CA SER A 44 2.23 -20.78 1.13
C SER A 44 3.26 -19.88 1.84
N ALA A 45 2.95 -18.60 2.05
CA ALA A 45 3.87 -17.63 2.64
C ALA A 45 3.57 -17.41 4.13
N VAL A 46 4.63 -17.25 4.92
CA VAL A 46 4.54 -16.91 6.33
C VAL A 46 4.24 -15.44 6.54
N ASN A 47 4.76 -14.57 5.68
CA ASN A 47 4.54 -13.13 5.70
C ASN A 47 4.67 -12.54 4.28
N GLN A 48 4.43 -11.23 4.17
CA GLN A 48 4.45 -10.54 2.89
C GLN A 48 5.83 -10.47 2.22
N LEU A 49 6.93 -10.49 2.98
CA LEU A 49 8.28 -10.58 2.41
C LEU A 49 8.43 -11.89 1.63
N GLU A 50 8.01 -13.01 2.22
CA GLU A 50 8.06 -14.31 1.55
C GLU A 50 7.18 -14.36 0.30
N MET A 51 5.98 -13.77 0.34
CA MET A 51 5.08 -13.75 -0.81
C MET A 51 5.70 -13.10 -2.06
N TRP A 52 6.55 -12.07 -1.89
CA TRP A 52 7.04 -11.25 -3.01
C TRP A 52 8.46 -11.54 -3.48
N GLN A 53 9.18 -12.48 -2.87
CA GLN A 53 10.51 -12.89 -3.33
C GLN A 53 10.43 -13.84 -4.52
N ALA A 54 11.44 -13.79 -5.39
CA ALA A 54 11.43 -14.56 -6.64
C ALA A 54 11.40 -16.08 -6.41
N GLU A 55 12.10 -16.53 -5.37
CA GLU A 55 12.27 -17.95 -5.03
C GLU A 55 10.99 -18.59 -4.49
N THR A 56 10.08 -17.79 -3.94
CA THR A 56 8.86 -18.24 -3.23
C THR A 56 7.58 -17.75 -3.89
N PHE A 57 7.66 -16.88 -4.91
CA PHE A 57 6.51 -16.40 -5.66
C PHE A 57 5.84 -17.53 -6.45
N ASP A 58 4.58 -17.83 -6.11
CA ASP A 58 3.81 -18.92 -6.73
C ASP A 58 2.55 -18.38 -7.43
N PRO A 59 2.64 -17.97 -8.71
CA PRO A 59 1.49 -17.46 -9.45
C PRO A 59 0.44 -18.54 -9.74
N ILE A 60 0.81 -19.82 -9.69
CA ILE A 60 -0.13 -20.93 -9.94
C ILE A 60 -1.06 -21.09 -8.73
N LEU A 61 -0.51 -21.00 -7.52
CA LEU A 61 -1.32 -21.03 -6.30
C LEU A 61 -2.17 -19.76 -6.15
N ILE A 62 -1.64 -18.58 -6.47
CA ILE A 62 -2.42 -17.32 -6.48
C ILE A 62 -3.63 -17.45 -7.43
N ASP A 63 -3.46 -18.03 -8.63
CA ASP A 63 -4.59 -18.24 -9.56
C ASP A 63 -5.67 -19.16 -8.97
N LYS A 64 -5.28 -20.23 -8.27
CA LYS A 64 -6.23 -21.13 -7.59
C LYS A 64 -6.97 -20.43 -6.46
N GLU A 65 -6.27 -19.65 -5.64
CA GLU A 65 -6.87 -18.92 -4.53
C GLU A 65 -7.83 -17.82 -5.02
N MET A 66 -7.49 -17.14 -6.12
CA MET A 66 -8.41 -16.17 -6.74
C MET A 66 -9.64 -16.81 -7.37
N ALA A 67 -9.53 -18.04 -7.89
CA ALA A 67 -10.69 -18.81 -8.32
C ALA A 67 -11.66 -19.08 -7.15
N VAL A 68 -11.12 -19.41 -5.96
CA VAL A 68 -11.93 -19.54 -4.74
C VAL A 68 -12.53 -18.19 -4.34
N GLY A 69 -11.75 -17.11 -4.37
CA GLY A 69 -12.23 -15.75 -4.09
C GLY A 69 -13.42 -15.37 -4.96
N GLN A 70 -13.38 -15.67 -6.26
CA GLN A 70 -14.50 -15.43 -7.17
C GLN A 70 -15.75 -16.24 -6.78
N GLN A 71 -15.60 -17.53 -6.44
CA GLN A 71 -16.72 -18.38 -6.03
C GLN A 71 -17.40 -17.86 -4.75
N LEU A 72 -16.63 -17.21 -3.87
CA LEU A 72 -17.13 -16.54 -2.67
C LEU A 72 -17.69 -15.13 -2.92
N GLY A 73 -17.64 -14.65 -4.17
CA GLY A 73 -18.16 -13.35 -4.57
C GLY A 73 -17.24 -12.17 -4.26
N MET A 74 -15.96 -12.41 -3.96
CA MET A 74 -14.99 -11.36 -3.66
C MET A 74 -14.74 -10.48 -4.89
N THR A 75 -14.66 -9.17 -4.67
CA THR A 75 -14.36 -8.15 -5.68
C THR A 75 -13.02 -7.46 -5.43
N THR A 76 -12.43 -7.64 -4.24
CA THR A 76 -11.13 -7.09 -3.89
C THR A 76 -10.32 -8.01 -2.97
N MET A 77 -9.01 -7.79 -2.94
CA MET A 77 -8.07 -8.34 -1.98
C MET A 77 -7.16 -7.21 -1.49
N ARG A 78 -7.01 -7.05 -0.17
CA ARG A 78 -6.05 -6.10 0.43
C ARG A 78 -4.71 -6.80 0.61
N ILE A 79 -3.70 -6.42 -0.16
CA ILE A 79 -2.43 -7.16 -0.29
C ILE A 79 -1.27 -6.30 0.19
N PHE A 80 -0.45 -6.86 1.07
CA PHE A 80 0.68 -6.16 1.67
C PHE A 80 1.92 -6.30 0.80
N LEU A 81 2.56 -5.17 0.50
CA LEU A 81 3.83 -5.11 -0.20
C LEU A 81 5.00 -5.11 0.81
N GLU A 82 6.22 -5.17 0.30
CA GLU A 82 7.41 -5.21 1.14
C GLU A 82 8.61 -4.53 0.44
N ASP A 83 9.27 -3.62 1.15
CA ASP A 83 10.35 -2.76 0.60
C ASP A 83 11.69 -3.48 0.40
N LEU A 84 12.03 -4.46 1.24
CA LEU A 84 13.20 -5.31 1.07
C LEU A 84 13.07 -6.19 -0.18
N ALA A 85 11.93 -6.86 -0.39
CA ALA A 85 11.65 -7.65 -1.59
C ALA A 85 11.76 -6.81 -2.87
N TYR A 86 11.28 -5.56 -2.82
CA TYR A 86 11.50 -4.60 -3.90
C TYR A 86 12.98 -4.25 -4.05
N SER A 87 13.68 -3.91 -2.96
CA SER A 87 15.08 -3.47 -3.02
C SER A 87 16.04 -4.52 -3.59
N GLN A 88 15.72 -5.80 -3.43
CA GLN A 88 16.50 -6.91 -4.00
C GLN A 88 16.38 -7.01 -5.52
N ASP A 89 15.16 -6.83 -6.04
CA ASP A 89 14.83 -7.04 -7.45
C ASP A 89 13.67 -6.12 -7.86
N PRO A 90 13.91 -4.80 -8.06
CA PRO A 90 12.85 -3.85 -8.35
C PRO A 90 12.04 -4.20 -9.60
N ALA A 91 12.72 -4.64 -10.66
CA ALA A 91 12.10 -4.98 -11.92
C ALA A 91 11.25 -6.26 -11.80
N GLY A 92 11.79 -7.32 -11.21
CA GLY A 92 11.06 -8.55 -11.01
C GLY A 92 9.93 -8.40 -9.98
N PHE A 93 10.10 -7.60 -8.93
CA PHE A 93 9.02 -7.28 -7.98
C PHE A 93 7.81 -6.69 -8.70
N LYS A 94 8.02 -5.69 -9.56
CA LYS A 94 6.95 -5.09 -10.37
C LYS A 94 6.36 -6.07 -11.39
N ASN A 95 7.18 -6.97 -11.97
CA ASN A 95 6.67 -8.02 -12.85
C ASN A 95 5.77 -9.02 -12.09
N ARG A 96 6.14 -9.38 -10.84
CA ARG A 96 5.31 -10.20 -9.96
C ARG A 96 4.01 -9.49 -9.60
N MET A 97 4.05 -8.20 -9.25
CA MET A 97 2.84 -7.39 -9.04
C MET A 97 1.94 -7.37 -10.28
N SER A 98 2.51 -7.14 -11.47
CA SER A 98 1.78 -7.16 -12.74
C SER A 98 1.12 -8.52 -13.00
N THR A 99 1.81 -9.60 -12.63
CA THR A 99 1.28 -10.98 -12.70
C THR A 99 0.09 -11.17 -11.77
N VAL A 100 0.20 -10.71 -10.51
CA VAL A 100 -0.91 -10.74 -9.53
C VAL A 100 -2.11 -9.94 -10.03
N VAL A 101 -1.89 -8.70 -10.51
CA VAL A 101 -2.95 -7.86 -11.09
C VAL A 101 -3.61 -8.56 -12.28
N GLY A 102 -2.83 -9.20 -13.16
CA GLY A 102 -3.33 -9.97 -14.30
C GLY A 102 -4.19 -11.15 -13.87
N ILE A 103 -3.74 -11.93 -12.88
CA ILE A 103 -4.49 -13.06 -12.33
C ILE A 103 -5.79 -12.57 -11.69
N MET A 104 -5.75 -11.57 -10.81
CA MET A 104 -6.95 -11.06 -10.13
C MET A 104 -7.97 -10.51 -11.13
N SER A 105 -7.51 -9.82 -12.17
CA SER A 105 -8.37 -9.29 -13.23
C SER A 105 -9.11 -10.37 -14.01
N LYS A 106 -8.55 -11.56 -14.21
CA LYS A 106 -9.24 -12.71 -14.82
C LYS A 106 -10.48 -13.12 -14.01
N TYR A 107 -10.45 -12.88 -12.70
CA TYR A 107 -11.51 -13.24 -11.77
C TYR A 107 -12.44 -12.08 -11.40
N GLY A 108 -12.22 -10.87 -11.95
CA GLY A 108 -12.98 -9.68 -11.61
C GLY A 108 -12.62 -9.09 -10.24
N ILE A 109 -11.44 -9.45 -9.71
CA ILE A 109 -10.92 -9.00 -8.42
C ILE A 109 -9.92 -7.86 -8.67
N LYS A 110 -9.95 -6.82 -7.83
CA LYS A 110 -8.99 -5.71 -7.87
C LYS A 110 -8.15 -5.65 -6.59
N PRO A 111 -6.81 -5.58 -6.65
CA PRO A 111 -5.98 -5.43 -5.46
C PRO A 111 -6.07 -4.01 -4.88
N LEU A 112 -6.16 -3.91 -3.56
CA LEU A 112 -5.81 -2.74 -2.76
C LEU A 112 -4.43 -3.01 -2.17
N PHE A 113 -3.39 -2.34 -2.66
CA PHE A 113 -2.02 -2.60 -2.21
C PHE A 113 -1.67 -1.77 -0.98
N VAL A 114 -1.07 -2.41 0.03
CA VAL A 114 -0.61 -1.79 1.27
C VAL A 114 0.90 -1.62 1.23
N PHE A 115 1.43 -0.41 1.40
CA PHE A 115 2.87 -0.15 1.35
C PHE A 115 3.59 -0.52 2.64
N PHE A 116 3.13 0.03 3.77
CA PHE A 116 3.83 -0.05 5.04
C PHE A 116 2.96 -0.71 6.12
N THR A 117 3.58 -1.40 7.08
CA THR A 117 2.89 -2.09 8.18
C THR A 117 3.81 -2.29 9.39
N ASN A 118 3.20 -2.36 10.56
CA ASN A 118 3.87 -2.54 11.85
C ASN A 118 3.91 -4.04 12.24
N GLY A 119 4.67 -4.85 11.50
CA GLY A 119 4.81 -6.28 11.81
C GLY A 119 5.64 -6.56 13.07
N ALA A 120 5.41 -7.69 13.74
CA ALA A 120 6.15 -8.08 14.95
C ALA A 120 7.64 -8.35 14.65
N ILE A 121 7.96 -8.86 13.45
CA ILE A 121 9.35 -9.00 12.99
C ILE A 121 9.87 -7.62 12.56
N ARG A 122 10.49 -6.91 13.51
CA ARG A 122 10.91 -5.50 13.35
C ARG A 122 12.02 -5.27 12.32
N ASN A 123 12.92 -6.24 12.16
CA ASN A 123 14.03 -6.18 11.21
C ASN A 123 14.07 -7.50 10.43
N PRO A 124 13.14 -7.69 9.48
CA PRO A 124 13.12 -8.88 8.65
C PRO A 124 14.37 -8.92 7.76
N ALA A 125 14.71 -10.11 7.30
CA ALA A 125 15.81 -10.32 6.37
C ALA A 125 15.29 -11.12 5.17
N ASN A 126 15.85 -10.84 4.00
CA ASN A 126 15.52 -11.58 2.79
C ASN A 126 15.86 -13.07 2.90
N GLY A 127 15.27 -13.86 2.01
CA GLY A 127 15.29 -15.31 2.00
C GLY A 127 13.99 -15.91 2.55
N ILE A 128 13.99 -17.24 2.66
CA ILE A 128 12.89 -18.00 3.25
C ILE A 128 12.67 -17.51 4.69
N GLN A 129 11.40 -17.25 5.03
CA GLN A 129 11.08 -16.70 6.33
C GLN A 129 10.99 -17.82 7.39
N PRO A 130 11.34 -17.53 8.66
CA PRO A 130 11.22 -18.51 9.73
C PRO A 130 9.79 -19.03 9.84
N LYS A 131 9.64 -20.34 10.05
CA LYS A 131 8.31 -20.93 10.25
C LYS A 131 7.61 -20.29 11.45
N PRO A 132 6.27 -20.11 11.41
CA PRO A 132 5.51 -19.64 12.56
C PRO A 132 5.78 -20.53 13.78
N ILE A 133 5.97 -19.91 14.94
CA ILE A 133 6.15 -20.59 16.20
C ILE A 133 4.78 -20.63 16.89
N GLN A 134 4.30 -21.82 17.24
CA GLN A 134 3.03 -21.97 17.94
C GLN A 134 3.05 -21.21 19.27
N GLY A 135 2.07 -20.33 19.47
CA GLY A 135 1.94 -19.50 20.68
C GLY A 135 2.81 -18.23 20.70
N ALA A 136 3.59 -17.97 19.66
CA ALA A 136 4.27 -16.69 19.48
C ALA A 136 3.35 -15.65 18.83
N GLU A 137 3.77 -14.38 18.90
CA GLU A 137 3.15 -13.28 18.17
C GLU A 137 3.18 -13.52 16.65
N SER A 138 2.40 -12.73 15.91
CA SER A 138 2.27 -12.88 14.46
C SER A 138 3.62 -12.74 13.75
N ALA A 139 3.85 -13.55 12.70
CA ALA A 139 5.08 -13.53 11.91
C ALA A 139 5.14 -12.41 10.86
N TRP A 140 4.25 -11.42 10.92
CA TRP A 140 4.26 -10.26 10.03
C TRP A 140 5.60 -9.51 10.10
N ALA A 141 6.14 -9.18 8.93
CA ALA A 141 7.33 -8.34 8.80
C ALA A 141 6.96 -6.86 8.93
N SER A 142 7.78 -6.08 9.65
CA SER A 142 7.70 -4.61 9.57
C SER A 142 8.21 -4.14 8.23
N THR A 143 7.46 -3.27 7.55
CA THR A 143 7.94 -2.52 6.39
C THR A 143 7.54 -1.04 6.56
N PRO A 144 8.49 -0.09 6.53
CA PRO A 144 9.93 -0.34 6.53
C PRO A 144 10.39 -1.03 7.83
N SER A 145 11.55 -1.70 7.78
CA SER A 145 12.17 -2.23 9.00
C SER A 145 12.44 -1.12 10.02
N ALA A 146 12.51 -1.45 11.31
CA ALA A 146 12.74 -0.48 12.39
C ALA A 146 14.04 0.33 12.20
N ASN A 147 15.10 -0.31 11.68
CA ASN A 147 16.37 0.35 11.38
C ASN A 147 16.32 1.31 10.17
N VAL A 148 15.31 1.17 9.30
CA VAL A 148 15.04 2.09 8.18
C VAL A 148 14.10 3.19 8.64
N LEU A 149 13.06 2.85 9.41
CA LEU A 149 12.14 3.82 10.00
C LEU A 149 12.88 4.85 10.85
N GLY A 150 13.74 4.41 11.77
CA GLY A 150 14.47 5.27 12.69
C GLY A 150 15.66 6.04 12.11
N ASP A 151 15.93 5.90 10.80
CA ASP A 151 17.06 6.55 10.13
C ASP A 151 16.60 7.29 8.86
N PRO A 152 16.30 8.60 8.96
CA PRO A 152 15.86 9.41 7.83
C PRO A 152 16.82 9.43 6.64
N THR A 153 18.11 9.10 6.84
CA THR A 153 19.07 9.02 5.73
C THR A 153 18.78 7.87 4.76
N LYS A 154 17.96 6.90 5.18
CA LYS A 154 17.53 5.74 4.36
C LYS A 154 16.20 5.96 3.64
N TRP A 155 15.43 6.98 4.01
CA TRP A 155 14.12 7.27 3.41
C TRP A 155 14.14 7.58 1.89
N PRO A 156 15.23 8.09 1.28
CA PRO A 156 15.28 8.21 -0.19
C PRO A 156 15.07 6.89 -0.95
N ALA A 157 15.44 5.75 -0.35
CA ALA A 157 15.15 4.44 -0.93
C ALA A 157 13.65 4.11 -0.88
N LEU A 158 12.96 4.46 0.21
CA LEU A 158 11.50 4.33 0.34
C LEU A 158 10.76 5.24 -0.64
N GLN A 159 11.24 6.47 -0.85
CA GLN A 159 10.72 7.36 -1.89
C GLN A 159 10.82 6.73 -3.27
N THR A 160 11.98 6.18 -3.61
CA THR A 160 12.20 5.48 -4.89
C THR A 160 11.21 4.33 -5.03
N TYR A 161 11.07 3.50 -3.99
CA TYR A 161 10.13 2.40 -3.96
C TYR A 161 8.67 2.82 -4.18
N VAL A 162 8.17 3.79 -3.41
CA VAL A 162 6.78 4.27 -3.52
C VAL A 162 6.53 4.88 -4.89
N THR A 163 7.39 5.79 -5.35
CA THR A 163 7.21 6.46 -6.64
C THR A 163 7.30 5.50 -7.82
N ASP A 164 8.21 4.53 -7.79
CA ASP A 164 8.37 3.55 -8.87
C ASP A 164 7.19 2.57 -8.95
N VAL A 165 6.72 2.06 -7.81
CA VAL A 165 5.57 1.16 -7.77
C VAL A 165 4.29 1.89 -8.16
N VAL A 166 3.95 3.00 -7.50
CA VAL A 166 2.71 3.73 -7.82
C VAL A 166 2.76 4.25 -9.25
N GLY A 167 3.89 4.79 -9.70
CA GLY A 167 4.07 5.29 -11.06
C GLY A 167 3.92 4.21 -12.14
N THR A 168 4.39 2.99 -11.87
CA THR A 168 4.24 1.86 -12.81
C THR A 168 2.77 1.47 -13.01
N PHE A 169 1.94 1.58 -11.97
CA PHE A 169 0.53 1.18 -12.00
C PHE A 169 -0.45 2.37 -12.01
N ALA A 170 0.04 3.60 -12.16
CA ALA A 170 -0.72 4.84 -11.97
C ALA A 170 -1.98 4.94 -12.83
N ASN A 171 -1.98 4.31 -14.01
CA ASN A 171 -3.12 4.31 -14.95
C ASN A 171 -3.77 2.92 -15.10
N ASP A 172 -3.39 1.94 -14.28
CA ASP A 172 -3.95 0.59 -14.34
C ASP A 172 -5.27 0.51 -13.55
N SER A 173 -6.39 0.59 -14.27
CA SER A 173 -7.75 0.51 -13.69
C SER A 173 -8.09 -0.83 -13.00
N ARG A 174 -7.21 -1.84 -13.14
CA ARG A 174 -7.34 -3.12 -12.45
C ARG A 174 -6.90 -3.02 -10.98
N VAL A 175 -6.09 -2.03 -10.61
CA VAL A 175 -5.75 -1.72 -9.21
C VAL A 175 -6.87 -0.90 -8.57
N LEU A 176 -7.32 -1.28 -7.38
CA LEU A 176 -8.41 -0.63 -6.67
C LEU A 176 -7.99 0.69 -6.02
N GLY A 177 -6.83 0.69 -5.35
CA GLY A 177 -6.37 1.76 -4.46
C GLY A 177 -4.99 1.48 -3.89
N TRP A 178 -4.47 2.47 -3.17
CA TRP A 178 -3.21 2.42 -2.43
C TRP A 178 -3.47 2.70 -0.96
N ASP A 179 -3.18 1.73 -0.10
CA ASP A 179 -3.17 1.90 1.34
C ASP A 179 -1.73 2.21 1.78
N MET A 180 -1.50 3.44 2.22
CA MET A 180 -0.15 3.92 2.46
C MET A 180 0.45 3.32 3.73
N TRP A 181 -0.37 2.94 4.71
CA TRP A 181 0.12 2.35 5.95
C TRP A 181 -0.98 1.60 6.70
N ASN A 182 -0.70 0.35 7.08
CA ASN A 182 -1.52 -0.48 7.96
C ASN A 182 -1.21 -0.22 9.44
N GLU A 183 -2.25 0.13 10.20
CA GLU A 183 -2.24 0.26 11.67
C GLU A 183 -1.03 1.02 12.24
N PRO A 184 -0.77 2.25 11.75
CA PRO A 184 0.52 2.88 11.99
C PRO A 184 0.82 3.28 13.45
N ASP A 185 -0.10 3.20 14.41
CA ASP A 185 0.08 3.75 15.77
C ASP A 185 0.69 2.78 16.82
N ASP A 186 0.79 1.48 16.52
CA ASP A 186 1.21 0.49 17.52
C ASP A 186 2.68 0.05 17.41
N GLY A 187 3.43 0.14 18.52
CA GLY A 187 4.73 -0.52 18.70
C GLY A 187 5.91 0.06 17.90
N ILE A 188 5.81 1.28 17.36
CA ILE A 188 6.84 1.90 16.51
C ILE A 188 7.27 3.29 17.00
N ASP A 189 8.35 3.82 16.41
CA ASP A 189 8.80 5.19 16.64
C ASP A 189 7.79 6.18 16.05
N VAL A 190 6.94 6.73 16.93
CA VAL A 190 5.88 7.68 16.57
C VAL A 190 6.44 8.95 15.92
N ASN A 191 7.63 9.42 16.30
CA ASN A 191 8.21 10.64 15.71
C ASN A 191 8.65 10.39 14.26
N ALA A 192 9.29 9.26 14.02
CA ALA A 192 9.68 8.84 12.68
C ALA A 192 8.44 8.64 11.78
N LEU A 193 7.42 7.97 12.31
CA LEU A 193 6.15 7.76 11.64
C LEU A 193 5.44 9.07 11.25
N MET A 194 5.28 9.99 12.21
CA MET A 194 4.67 11.32 12.00
C MET A 194 5.39 12.13 10.93
N SER A 195 6.68 11.84 10.71
CA SER A 195 7.51 12.50 9.69
C SER A 195 7.43 11.80 8.33
N LEU A 196 7.47 10.46 8.31
CA LEU A 196 7.56 9.67 7.08
C LEU A 196 6.21 9.48 6.39
N PHE A 197 5.13 9.28 7.15
CA PHE A 197 3.80 9.05 6.60
C PHE A 197 3.31 10.12 5.60
N PRO A 198 3.36 11.44 5.92
CA PRO A 198 2.89 12.46 4.97
C PRO A 198 3.78 12.51 3.73
N GLN A 199 5.10 12.31 3.87
CA GLN A 199 6.02 12.23 2.74
C GLN A 199 5.68 11.05 1.83
N ALA A 200 5.37 9.87 2.38
CA ALA A 200 4.94 8.72 1.59
C ALA A 200 3.67 9.00 0.77
N CYS A 201 2.70 9.69 1.36
CA CYS A 201 1.49 10.13 0.67
C CYS A 201 1.81 11.12 -0.47
N GLU A 202 2.71 12.08 -0.22
CA GLU A 202 3.18 13.03 -1.23
C GLU A 202 3.91 12.33 -2.38
N TRP A 203 4.78 11.36 -2.09
CA TRP A 203 5.49 10.57 -3.09
C TRP A 203 4.52 9.81 -3.99
N ALA A 204 3.54 9.12 -3.42
CA ALA A 204 2.50 8.44 -4.19
C ALA A 204 1.72 9.42 -5.08
N ARG A 205 1.28 10.56 -4.52
CA ARG A 205 0.55 11.62 -5.27
C ARG A 205 1.38 12.26 -6.39
N SER A 206 2.71 12.34 -6.24
CA SER A 206 3.62 12.89 -7.25
C SER A 206 3.55 12.15 -8.59
N THR A 207 3.13 10.89 -8.56
CA THR A 207 2.97 10.05 -9.75
C THR A 207 1.60 10.19 -10.42
N ASN A 208 0.70 10.99 -9.84
CA ASN A 208 -0.67 11.24 -10.32
C ASN A 208 -1.49 9.96 -10.63
N PRO A 209 -1.64 9.04 -9.66
CA PRO A 209 -2.40 7.80 -9.87
C PRO A 209 -3.91 8.07 -10.00
N ILE A 210 -4.59 7.30 -10.85
CA ILE A 210 -6.05 7.32 -11.00
C ILE A 210 -6.77 6.63 -9.83
N GLN A 211 -6.04 5.89 -8.99
CA GLN A 211 -6.57 5.20 -7.82
C GLN A 211 -6.48 6.11 -6.58
N PRO A 212 -7.38 5.96 -5.59
CA PRO A 212 -7.31 6.71 -4.33
C PRO A 212 -6.15 6.24 -3.46
N LEU A 213 -5.70 7.14 -2.61
CA LEU A 213 -4.87 6.83 -1.45
C LEU A 213 -5.76 6.69 -0.21
N THR A 214 -5.39 5.80 0.71
CA THR A 214 -5.99 5.66 2.04
C THR A 214 -4.91 5.32 3.07
N SER A 215 -5.22 5.41 4.35
CA SER A 215 -4.44 4.79 5.43
C SER A 215 -5.40 4.41 6.55
N CYS A 216 -5.25 3.18 7.05
CA CYS A 216 -6.27 2.58 7.90
C CYS A 216 -6.26 3.13 9.34
N LEU A 217 -7.37 3.77 9.73
CA LEU A 217 -7.65 4.07 11.12
C LEU A 217 -7.91 2.77 11.90
N PHE A 218 -7.31 2.62 13.08
CA PHE A 218 -7.43 1.41 13.90
C PHE A 218 -7.44 1.80 15.37
N LYS A 219 -8.64 1.94 15.95
CA LYS A 219 -8.88 2.14 17.39
C LYS A 219 -10.25 1.60 17.79
N ASP A 220 -10.32 0.97 18.97
CA ASP A 220 -11.55 0.39 19.50
C ASP A 220 -12.69 1.40 19.68
N ASP A 221 -12.36 2.68 19.81
CA ASP A 221 -13.29 3.74 20.16
C ASP A 221 -13.61 4.69 18.99
N LEU A 222 -13.22 4.38 17.74
CA LEU A 222 -13.34 5.26 16.57
C LEU A 222 -14.70 5.96 16.42
N TRP A 223 -15.78 5.28 16.78
CA TRP A 223 -17.17 5.76 16.62
C TRP A 223 -17.78 6.37 17.89
N THR A 224 -16.99 6.53 18.94
CA THR A 224 -17.45 7.13 20.18
C THR A 224 -17.74 8.62 19.97
N LYS A 225 -18.99 9.01 20.19
CA LYS A 225 -19.42 10.41 20.04
C LYS A 225 -18.62 11.33 20.97
N GLY A 226 -18.05 12.40 20.41
CA GLY A 226 -17.26 13.38 21.16
C GLY A 226 -15.80 12.96 21.40
N ARG A 227 -15.35 11.88 20.76
CA ARG A 227 -13.95 11.47 20.75
C ARG A 227 -13.06 12.53 20.11
N ASN A 228 -11.88 12.70 20.68
CA ASN A 228 -10.81 13.47 20.08
C ASN A 228 -9.90 12.53 19.29
N TYR A 229 -9.72 12.81 18.01
CA TYR A 229 -8.71 12.14 17.20
C TYR A 229 -7.31 12.59 17.63
N SER A 230 -6.37 11.65 17.66
CA SER A 230 -4.95 11.95 17.83
C SER A 230 -4.43 12.80 16.66
N ALA A 231 -3.30 13.46 16.87
CA ALA A 231 -2.64 14.23 15.81
C ALA A 231 -2.34 13.37 14.56
N PHE A 232 -2.05 12.10 14.78
CA PHE A 232 -1.73 11.17 13.70
C PHE A 232 -2.98 10.61 13.01
N GLU A 233 -4.07 10.35 13.74
CA GLU A 233 -5.37 10.03 13.12
C GLU A 233 -5.85 11.16 12.21
N LEU A 234 -5.73 12.41 12.67
CA LEU A 234 -6.03 13.58 11.83
C LEU A 234 -5.11 13.63 10.60
N MET A 235 -3.84 13.26 10.74
CA MET A 235 -2.91 13.20 9.61
C MET A 235 -3.30 12.13 8.60
N GLN A 236 -3.74 10.94 9.04
CA GLN A 236 -4.26 9.88 8.17
C GLN A 236 -5.49 10.36 7.41
N ILE A 237 -6.46 10.96 8.12
CA ILE A 237 -7.69 11.51 7.52
C ILE A 237 -7.36 12.57 6.46
N ASN A 238 -6.46 13.51 6.78
CA ASN A 238 -6.11 14.61 5.88
C ASN A 238 -5.22 14.19 4.70
N ASN A 239 -4.69 12.97 4.70
CA ASN A 239 -3.90 12.43 3.58
C ASN A 239 -4.61 11.32 2.79
N SER A 240 -5.83 10.96 3.18
CA SER A 240 -6.59 9.88 2.54
C SER A 240 -7.66 10.42 1.58
N ASP A 241 -7.63 10.00 0.32
CA ASP A 241 -8.69 10.32 -0.66
C ASP A 241 -10.01 9.64 -0.30
N VAL A 242 -9.94 8.46 0.31
CA VAL A 242 -11.06 7.70 0.87
C VAL A 242 -10.68 7.26 2.28
N ILE A 243 -11.62 7.24 3.23
CA ILE A 243 -11.34 6.81 4.60
C ILE A 243 -11.52 5.30 4.72
N SER A 244 -10.47 4.60 5.17
CA SER A 244 -10.55 3.19 5.59
C SER A 244 -10.31 3.05 7.09
N PHE A 245 -10.91 2.02 7.68
CA PHE A 245 -10.79 1.73 9.10
C PHE A 245 -10.89 0.22 9.36
N HIS A 246 -10.44 -0.19 10.54
CA HIS A 246 -10.62 -1.51 11.12
C HIS A 246 -11.60 -1.41 12.31
N GLU A 247 -12.47 -2.41 12.45
CA GLU A 247 -13.42 -2.61 13.56
C GLU A 247 -13.25 -3.98 14.19
#